data_AF-A0A8J7T037-F1
#
_entry.id   AF-A0A8J7T037-F1
#
_cell.length_a   1.000
_cell.length_b   1.000
_cell.length_c   1.000
_cell.angle_alpha   90.00
_cell.angle_beta   90.00
_cell.angle_gamma   90.00
#
_symmetry.space_group_name_H-M   'P 1'
#
loop_
_entity.id
_entity.type
_entity.pdbx_description
1 polymer ?
#
loop_
_entity_poly.entity_id
_entity_poly.type
_entity_poly.pdbx_seq_one_letter_code
_entity_poly.pdbx_strand_id
1 'polypeptide(L)' 'LAGSFELRARECRAAGCDIALHCNGNPDEMAAVALGAGALEGESLKRYRAALKWRKPPKKLDVGKALARLATLLAPVA' A
#
# COMPACT_ATOMS: atom_id res chain seq x y z
N LEU A 1 6.13 5.78 -16.00
CA LEU A 1 7.12 4.87 -15.40
C LEU A 1 7.33 3.72 -16.37
N ALA A 2 8.54 3.58 -16.93
CA ALA A 2 8.93 2.44 -17.74
C ALA A 2 9.70 1.43 -16.86
N GLY A 3 10.12 0.30 -17.43
CA GLY A 3 10.95 -0.69 -16.73
C GLY A 3 10.19 -1.62 -15.78
N SER A 4 10.93 -2.54 -15.14
CA SER A 4 10.42 -3.57 -14.23
C SER A 4 9.93 -2.99 -12.90
N PHE A 5 9.13 -3.76 -12.17
CA PHE A 5 8.68 -3.37 -10.82
C PHE A 5 9.85 -3.18 -9.84
N GLU A 6 10.88 -4.03 -9.94
CA GLU A 6 12.09 -3.89 -9.15
C GLU A 6 12.80 -2.56 -9.44
N LEU A 7 12.98 -2.21 -10.71
CA LEU A 7 13.63 -0.96 -11.09
C LEU A 7 12.84 0.25 -10.57
N ARG A 8 11.52 0.25 -10.76
CA ARG A 8 10.66 1.34 -10.28
C ARG A 8 10.73 1.49 -8.75
N ALA A 9 10.68 0.38 -8.00
CA ALA A 9 10.77 0.43 -6.54
C ALA A 9 12.14 0.93 -6.07
N ARG A 10 13.21 0.52 -6.74
CA ARG A 10 14.58 0.98 -6.49
C ARG A 10 14.73 2.48 -6.76
N GLU A 11 14.17 2.97 -7.87
CA GLU A 11 14.17 4.40 -8.21
C GLU A 11 13.37 5.23 -7.21
N CYS A 12 12.20 4.75 -6.77
CA CYS A 12 11.44 5.40 -5.70
C CYS A 12 12.27 5.51 -4.41
N ARG A 13 12.93 4.43 -3.99
CA ARG A 13 13.81 4.43 -2.82
C ARG A 13 14.96 5.44 -3.00
N ALA A 14 15.62 5.43 -4.15
CA ALA A 14 16.72 6.36 -4.46
C ALA A 14 16.27 7.83 -4.47
N ALA A 15 15.02 8.09 -4.87
CA ALA A 15 14.40 9.42 -4.80
C ALA A 15 14.01 9.85 -3.37
N GLY A 16 14.19 8.98 -2.36
CA GLY A 16 13.93 9.28 -0.95
C GLY A 16 12.57 8.80 -0.43
N CYS A 17 11.83 7.99 -1.19
CA CYS A 17 10.62 7.36 -0.68
C CYS A 17 10.95 6.32 0.41
N ASP A 18 10.23 6.37 1.53
CA ASP A 18 10.36 5.36 2.59
C ASP A 18 9.58 4.06 2.26
N ILE A 19 8.47 4.16 1.51
CA ILE A 19 7.54 3.06 1.22
C ILE A 19 7.17 3.08 -0.27
N ALA A 20 7.26 1.93 -0.94
CA ALA A 20 6.68 1.70 -2.27
C ALA A 20 5.34 0.96 -2.14
N LEU A 21 4.29 1.45 -2.81
CA LEU A 21 2.95 0.84 -2.77
C LEU A 21 2.69 0.04 -4.05
N HIS A 22 2.29 -1.23 -3.90
CA HIS A 22 1.83 -2.08 -4.98
C HIS A 22 0.38 -2.50 -4.72
N CYS A 23 -0.55 -2.02 -5.56
CA CYS A 23 -1.99 -2.17 -5.34
C CYS A 23 -2.63 -3.33 -6.10
N ASN A 24 -1.94 -3.93 -7.08
CA ASN A 24 -2.53 -4.88 -8.01
C ASN A 24 -2.61 -6.32 -7.47
N GLY A 25 -1.89 -6.62 -6.38
CA GLY A 25 -1.97 -7.92 -5.69
C GLY A 25 -1.39 -9.12 -6.44
N ASN A 26 -0.64 -8.89 -7.52
CA ASN A 26 0.12 -9.94 -8.20
C ASN A 26 1.37 -10.33 -7.37
N PRO A 27 1.52 -11.59 -6.91
CA PRO A 27 2.64 -12.00 -6.07
C PRO A 27 4.03 -11.85 -6.69
N ASP A 28 4.17 -12.09 -8.00
CA ASP A 28 5.46 -11.98 -8.69
C ASP A 28 5.89 -10.51 -8.78
N GLU A 29 4.93 -9.62 -9.03
CA GLU A 29 5.16 -8.18 -9.00
C GLU A 29 5.50 -7.71 -7.58
N MET A 30 4.82 -8.23 -6.55
CA MET A 30 5.11 -7.91 -5.15
C MET A 30 6.53 -8.31 -4.75
N ALA A 31 6.98 -9.51 -5.17
CA ALA A 31 8.35 -9.97 -4.91
C ALA A 31 9.38 -9.05 -5.59
N ALA A 32 9.13 -8.65 -6.84
CA ALA A 32 9.99 -7.71 -7.55
C ALA A 32 10.01 -6.31 -6.88
N VAL A 33 8.85 -5.81 -6.44
CA VAL A 33 8.77 -4.54 -5.69
C VAL A 33 9.54 -4.64 -4.38
N ALA A 34 9.39 -5.72 -3.61
CA ALA A 34 10.09 -5.92 -2.35
C ALA A 34 11.61 -5.95 -2.53
N LEU A 35 12.10 -6.62 -3.59
CA LEU A 35 13.52 -6.64 -3.94
C LEU A 35 14.06 -5.24 -4.23
N GLY A 36 13.34 -4.44 -5.02
CA GLY A 36 13.75 -3.07 -5.36
C GLY A 36 13.63 -2.08 -4.20
N ALA A 37 12.60 -2.22 -3.35
CA ALA A 37 12.36 -1.36 -2.19
C ALA A 37 13.36 -1.61 -1.06
N GLY A 38 13.81 -2.86 -0.89
CA GLY A 38 14.72 -3.25 0.18
C GLY A 38 14.11 -3.13 1.58
N ALA A 39 14.94 -3.31 2.61
CA ALA A 39 14.53 -3.22 3.99
C ALA A 39 14.43 -1.76 4.49
N LEU A 40 13.49 -1.53 5.41
CA LEU A 40 13.43 -0.28 6.18
C LEU A 40 14.55 -0.26 7.22
N GLU A 41 15.39 0.78 7.18
CA GLU A 41 16.56 0.94 8.03
C GLU A 41 16.76 2.42 8.40
N GLY A 42 17.46 2.71 9.50
CA GLY A 42 17.77 4.09 9.90
C GLY A 42 16.53 4.99 10.04
N GLU A 43 16.53 6.13 9.34
CA GLU A 43 15.46 7.13 9.41
C GLU A 43 14.13 6.65 8.81
N SER A 44 14.15 5.86 7.74
CA SER A 44 12.91 5.34 7.13
C SER A 44 12.18 4.41 8.10
N LEU A 45 12.92 3.57 8.83
CA LEU A 45 12.37 2.73 9.89
C LEU A 45 11.82 3.55 11.06
N LYS A 46 12.48 4.64 11.46
CA LYS A 46 11.97 5.53 12.52
C LYS A 46 10.65 6.19 12.11
N ARG A 47 10.58 6.72 10.89
CA ARG A 47 9.35 7.32 10.32
C ARG A 47 8.23 6.29 10.22
N TYR A 48 8.53 5.09 9.73
CA TYR A 48 7.56 3.99 9.65
C TYR A 48 7.00 3.64 11.03
N ARG A 49 7.86 3.47 12.04
CA ARG A 49 7.42 3.19 13.43
C ARG A 49 6.60 4.33 14.03
N ALA A 50 6.95 5.58 13.74
CA ALA A 50 6.17 6.74 14.14
C ALA A 50 4.77 6.69 13.50
N ALA A 51 4.69 6.46 12.19
CA ALA A 51 3.43 6.34 11.46
C ALA A 51 2.55 5.19 11.99
N LEU A 52 3.13 4.04 12.35
CA LEU A 52 2.39 2.92 12.94
C LEU A 52 1.70 3.28 14.25
N LYS A 53 2.22 4.23 15.04
CA LYS A 53 1.56 4.70 16.27
C LYS A 53 0.27 5.49 16.01
N TRP A 54 0.10 6.01 14.80
CA TRP A 54 -1.13 6.72 14.40
C TRP A 54 -2.25 5.75 14.00
N ARG A 55 -1.94 4.46 13.84
CA ARG A 55 -2.92 3.44 13.45
C ARG A 55 -3.93 3.24 14.58
N LYS A 56 -5.15 3.69 14.35
CA LYS A 56 -6.29 3.47 15.25
C LYS A 56 -6.77 2.02 15.15
N PRO A 57 -7.28 1.43 16.25
CA PRO A 57 -7.94 0.13 16.16
C PRO A 57 -9.10 0.20 15.16
N PRO A 58 -9.32 -0.85 14.36
CA PRO A 58 -10.44 -0.88 13.43
C PRO A 58 -11.76 -0.75 14.22
N LYS A 59 -12.70 0.04 13.68
CA LYS A 59 -14.05 0.09 14.23
C LYS A 59 -14.74 -1.24 13.94
N LYS A 60 -15.64 -1.68 14.85
CA LYS A 60 -16.54 -2.80 14.55
C LYS A 60 -17.31 -2.48 13.26
N LEU A 61 -17.26 -3.41 12.30
CA LEU A 61 -17.96 -3.30 11.03
C LEU A 61 -19.34 -3.94 11.18
N ASP A 62 -20.38 -3.16 10.94
CA ASP A 62 -21.71 -3.71 10.66
C ASP A 62 -21.71 -4.20 9.20
N VAL A 63 -21.64 -5.51 9.02
CA VAL A 63 -21.55 -6.14 7.70
C VAL A 63 -22.80 -5.87 6.87
N GLY A 64 -24.00 -5.92 7.47
CA GLY A 64 -25.25 -5.70 6.77
C GLY A 64 -25.34 -4.26 6.24
N LYS A 65 -25.01 -3.28 7.08
CA LYS A 65 -24.96 -1.87 6.68
C LYS A 65 -23.88 -1.60 5.63
N ALA A 66 -22.72 -2.25 5.73
CA ALA A 66 -21.65 -2.11 4.76
C ALA A 66 -22.03 -2.66 3.39
N LEU A 67 -22.68 -3.83 3.33
CA LEU A 67 -23.16 -4.42 2.09
C LEU A 67 -24.28 -3.59 1.45
N ALA A 68 -25.20 -3.05 2.25
CA ALA A 68 -26.24 -2.14 1.75
C ALA A 68 -25.63 -0.89 1.09
N ARG A 69 -24.63 -0.26 1.75
CA ARG A 69 -23.89 0.87 1.17
C ARG A 69 -23.15 0.49 -0.11
N LEU A 70 -22.53 -0.69 -0.14
CA LEU A 70 -21.83 -1.18 -1.32
C LEU A 70 -22.79 -1.36 -2.50
N ALA A 71 -23.95 -1.96 -2.27
CA ALA A 71 -24.98 -2.12 -3.30
C ALA A 71 -25.43 -0.77 -3.88
N THR A 72 -25.57 0.27 -3.04
CA THR A 72 -25.84 1.64 -3.51
C THR A 72 -24.70 2.18 -4.38
N LEU A 73 -23.44 1.99 -4.00
CA LEU A 73 -22.28 2.50 -4.74
C LEU A 73 -22.04 1.78 -6.07
N LEU A 74 -22.45 0.52 -6.17
CA LEU A 74 -22.34 -0.30 -7.39
C LEU A 74 -23.59 -0.22 -8.26
N ALA A 75 -24.63 0.50 -7.84
CA ALA A 75 -25.82 0.69 -8.65
C ALA A 75 -25.46 1.43 -9.95
N PRO A 76 -26.09 1.09 -11.09
CA PRO A 76 -25.87 1.79 -12.34
C PRO A 76 -26.14 3.29 -12.17
N VAL A 77 -25.25 4.13 -12.72
CA VAL A 77 -25.54 5.55 -12.88
C VAL A 77 -26.47 5.69 -14.09
N ALA A 78 -27.61 6.33 -13.89
CA ALA A 78 -28.57 6.65 -14.96
C ALA A 78 -28.03 7.73 -15.90
#